data_AF-A0A519LQ08-F1
#
_entry.id   AF-A0A519LQ08-F1
#
_cell.length_a   1.000
_cell.length_b   1.000
_cell.length_c   1.000
_cell.angle_alpha   90.00
_cell.angle_beta   90.00
_cell.angle_gamma   90.00
#
_symmetry.space_group_name_H-M   'P 1'
#
loop_
_entity.id
_entity.type
_entity.pdbx_description
1 polymer ?
#
loop_
_entity_poly.entity_id
_entity_poly.type
_entity_poly.pdbx_seq_one_letter_code
_entity_poly.pdbx_strand_id
1 'polypeptide(L)'
;MKNFKHTISAGVFLFFLFIAFGSMDDKKEKISSYQKLDATEASDVHPQEIEIKTDPKKDALIARLKEKAKKDWPNDYTTQEFWINEQIEAADYMETIEDNPIKRQAQRDWPLDFSTQKFWYEEQIQAKDRIE
;
A
#
# COMPACT_ATOMS: atom_id res chain seq x y z
N MET A 1 -21.24 -41.68 5.66
CA MET A 1 -20.27 -40.70 5.13
C MET A 1 -20.91 -39.33 5.22
N LYS A 2 -20.49 -38.49 6.18
CA LYS A 2 -20.93 -37.11 6.31
C LYS A 2 -19.71 -36.23 5.98
N ASN A 3 -19.75 -35.59 4.82
CA ASN A 3 -18.65 -34.78 4.32
C ASN A 3 -18.65 -33.45 5.08
N PHE A 4 -17.73 -33.31 6.03
CA PHE A 4 -17.46 -32.07 6.73
C PHE A 4 -16.69 -31.16 5.77
N LYS A 5 -17.38 -30.21 5.13
CA LYS A 5 -16.70 -29.12 4.41
C LYS A 5 -16.20 -28.15 5.46
N HIS A 6 -14.89 -28.19 5.72
CA HIS A 6 -14.21 -27.14 6.46
C HIS A 6 -14.23 -25.86 5.60
N THR A 7 -15.15 -24.95 5.92
CA THR A 7 -15.00 -23.54 5.55
C THR A 7 -14.02 -22.92 6.53
N ILE A 8 -12.76 -22.81 6.14
CA ILE A 8 -11.83 -21.91 6.81
C ILE A 8 -12.26 -20.51 6.39
N SER A 9 -13.04 -19.86 7.26
CA SER A 9 -13.26 -18.43 7.22
C SER A 9 -11.90 -17.78 7.40
N ALA A 10 -11.28 -17.31 6.32
CA ALA A 10 -10.09 -16.46 6.39
C ALA A 10 -10.49 -15.21 7.16
N GLY A 11 -10.13 -15.19 8.43
CA GLY A 11 -10.41 -14.10 9.35
C GLY A 11 -9.81 -12.83 8.79
N VAL A 12 -10.62 -11.78 8.76
CA VAL A 12 -10.17 -10.40 8.63
C VAL A 12 -9.21 -10.13 9.79
N PHE A 13 -7.91 -10.27 9.55
CA PHE A 13 -6.89 -9.82 10.48
C PHE A 13 -6.68 -8.33 10.23
N LEU A 14 -7.57 -7.53 10.81
CA LEU A 14 -7.42 -6.09 10.91
C LEU A 14 -6.23 -5.86 11.86
N PHE A 15 -5.04 -5.64 11.31
CA PHE A 15 -3.88 -5.28 12.10
C PHE A 15 -4.09 -3.85 12.60
N PHE A 16 -4.67 -3.73 13.80
CA PHE A 16 -4.59 -2.49 14.57
C PHE A 16 -3.12 -2.27 14.91
N LEU A 17 -2.49 -1.29 14.26
CA LEU A 17 -1.21 -0.78 14.68
C LEU A 17 -1.41 -0.10 16.05
N PHE A 18 -1.15 -0.83 17.13
CA PHE A 18 -1.07 -0.25 18.47
C PHE A 18 0.12 0.72 18.50
N ILE A 19 -0.16 2.03 18.49
CA ILE A 19 0.85 3.03 18.84
C ILE A 19 1.03 2.96 20.36
N ALA A 20 2.01 2.18 20.81
CA ALA A 20 2.54 2.28 22.16
C ALA A 20 3.43 3.53 22.24
N PHE A 21 2.98 4.54 22.97
CA PHE A 21 3.81 5.65 23.42
C PHE A 21 4.93 5.10 24.33
N GLY A 22 6.14 4.99 23.78
CA GLY A 22 7.36 4.68 24.50
C GLY A 22 8.39 5.77 24.26
N SER A 23 8.59 6.61 25.28
CA SER A 23 9.62 7.65 25.32
C SER A 23 11.00 7.01 25.39
N MET A 24 11.87 7.26 24.40
CA MET A 24 13.32 7.32 24.63
C MET A 24 14.01 8.06 23.48
N ASP A 25 14.68 9.15 23.85
CA ASP A 25 15.52 9.98 22.99
C ASP A 25 16.63 9.16 22.35
N ASP A 26 16.71 9.18 21.01
CA ASP A 26 18.01 9.28 20.35
C ASP A 26 17.89 9.89 18.95
N LYS A 27 18.75 10.88 18.72
CA LYS A 27 18.72 11.77 17.56
C LYS A 27 19.18 11.02 16.30
N LYS A 28 18.32 10.96 15.28
CA LYS A 28 18.74 10.97 13.87
C LYS A 28 17.80 11.87 13.08
N GLU A 29 18.33 13.01 12.67
CA GLU A 29 17.68 13.98 11.80
C GLU A 29 17.26 13.30 10.49
N LYS A 30 15.95 13.24 10.23
CA LYS A 30 15.43 13.18 8.86
C LYS A 30 14.83 14.56 8.58
N ILE A 31 15.64 15.39 7.93
CA ILE A 31 15.26 16.72 7.46
C ILE A 31 14.06 16.55 6.53
N SER A 32 12.88 16.90 7.03
CA SER A 32 11.65 17.08 6.25
C SER A 32 11.66 18.51 5.72
N SER A 33 12.23 18.70 4.53
CA SER A 33 12.27 20.02 3.89
C SER A 33 10.95 20.29 3.16
N TYR A 34 9.90 20.66 3.89
CA TYR A 34 8.79 21.40 3.29
C TYR A 34 9.12 22.88 3.35
N GLN A 35 9.78 23.35 2.29
CA GLN A 35 9.98 24.76 2.07
C GLN A 35 8.64 25.37 1.64
N LYS A 36 8.07 26.15 2.56
CA LYS A 36 6.93 27.03 2.36
C LYS A 36 7.27 28.01 1.23
N LEU A 37 6.49 28.02 0.15
CA LEU A 37 6.53 29.08 -0.85
C LEU A 37 5.25 29.91 -0.69
N ASP A 38 5.45 31.11 -0.17
CA ASP A 38 4.45 32.16 -0.07
C ASP A 38 4.06 32.65 -1.48
N ALA A 39 2.79 33.03 -1.60
CA ALA A 39 2.17 33.51 -2.83
C ALA A 39 2.69 34.89 -3.24
N THR A 40 3.02 35.03 -4.53
CA THR A 40 3.09 36.33 -5.21
C THR A 40 2.39 36.22 -6.56
N GLU A 41 1.52 37.19 -6.84
CA GLU A 41 0.62 37.26 -7.99
C GLU A 41 1.33 37.44 -9.35
N ALA A 42 0.63 36.92 -10.37
CA ALA A 42 0.54 37.41 -11.75
C ALA A 42 1.78 37.40 -12.66
N SER A 43 1.87 36.37 -13.50
CA SER A 43 2.05 36.54 -14.95
C SER A 43 1.61 35.26 -15.67
N ASP A 44 0.79 35.40 -16.70
CA ASP A 44 0.29 34.34 -17.58
C ASP A 44 1.39 33.35 -18.00
N VAL A 45 1.42 32.19 -17.35
CA VAL A 45 2.08 30.98 -17.85
C VAL A 45 1.08 29.85 -17.68
N HIS A 46 0.44 29.50 -18.79
CA HIS A 46 -0.29 28.27 -18.98
C HIS A 46 0.54 27.10 -18.42
N PRO A 47 0.07 26.37 -17.38
CA PRO A 47 0.76 25.17 -16.95
C PRO A 47 0.79 24.19 -18.12
N GLN A 48 1.97 24.02 -18.70
CA GLN A 48 2.25 22.91 -19.61
C GLN A 48 2.00 21.65 -18.79
N GLU A 49 0.86 21.04 -19.03
CA GLU A 49 0.48 19.74 -18.51
C GLU A 49 1.62 18.78 -18.83
N ILE A 50 2.33 18.33 -17.79
CA ILE A 50 3.31 17.27 -17.92
C ILE A 50 2.46 16.05 -18.30
N GLU A 51 2.46 15.69 -19.57
CA GLU A 51 1.80 14.48 -20.08
C GLU A 51 2.58 13.27 -19.55
N ILE A 52 2.33 12.93 -18.28
CA ILE A 52 2.74 11.66 -17.71
C ILE A 52 1.89 10.63 -18.46
N LYS A 53 2.50 9.87 -19.38
CA LYS A 53 1.89 8.67 -19.94
C LYS A 53 1.72 7.67 -18.81
N THR A 54 0.64 7.82 -18.04
CA THR A 54 0.27 6.90 -16.99
C THR A 54 -0.20 5.59 -17.61
N ASP A 55 0.24 4.46 -17.04
CA ASP A 55 -0.29 3.16 -17.43
C ASP A 55 -1.78 3.12 -17.04
N PRO A 56 -2.72 2.91 -17.99
CA PRO A 56 -4.16 2.83 -17.69
C PRO A 56 -4.50 1.81 -16.59
N LYS A 57 -3.68 0.76 -16.42
CA LYS A 57 -3.84 -0.21 -15.33
C LYS A 57 -3.50 0.39 -13.97
N LYS A 58 -2.42 1.17 -13.88
CA LYS A 58 -2.00 1.85 -12.64
C LYS A 58 -3.04 2.89 -12.23
N ASP A 59 -3.58 3.62 -13.18
CA ASP A 59 -4.66 4.59 -12.90
C ASP A 59 -5.94 3.89 -12.38
N ALA A 60 -6.33 2.78 -13.00
CA ALA A 60 -7.49 1.99 -12.54
C ALA A 60 -7.26 1.38 -11.15
N LEU A 61 -6.04 0.95 -10.83
CA LEU A 61 -5.66 0.50 -9.48
C LEU A 61 -5.78 1.63 -8.46
N ILE A 62 -5.17 2.80 -8.74
CA ILE A 62 -5.21 3.97 -7.85
C ILE A 62 -6.65 4.42 -7.59
N ALA A 63 -7.53 4.37 -8.60
CA ALA A 63 -8.95 4.67 -8.43
C ALA A 63 -9.61 3.72 -7.41
N ARG A 64 -9.37 2.41 -7.51
CA ARG A 64 -9.92 1.42 -6.56
C ARG A 64 -9.37 1.59 -5.14
N LEU A 65 -8.09 1.91 -5.00
CA LEU A 65 -7.49 2.22 -3.70
C LEU A 65 -8.15 3.45 -3.08
N LYS A 66 -8.33 4.53 -3.86
CA LYS A 66 -9.03 5.75 -3.42
C LYS A 66 -10.48 5.46 -2.98
N GLU A 67 -11.22 4.65 -3.72
CA GLU A 67 -12.58 4.24 -3.36
C GLU A 67 -12.62 3.48 -2.03
N LYS A 68 -11.71 2.52 -1.85
CA LYS A 68 -11.59 1.76 -0.60
C LYS A 68 -11.23 2.65 0.59
N ALA A 69 -10.22 3.50 0.43
CA ALA A 69 -9.77 4.40 1.49
C ALA A 69 -10.88 5.36 1.94
N LYS A 70 -11.62 5.94 1.00
CA LYS A 70 -12.79 6.80 1.29
C LYS A 70 -13.90 6.05 2.02
N LYS A 71 -14.10 4.77 1.70
CA LYS A 71 -15.12 3.93 2.37
C LYS A 71 -14.72 3.63 3.81
N ASP A 72 -13.45 3.29 4.04
CA ASP A 72 -12.98 2.84 5.35
C ASP A 72 -12.70 4.02 6.30
N TRP A 73 -12.28 5.17 5.77
CA TRP A 73 -11.90 6.37 6.54
C TRP A 73 -12.50 7.66 5.97
N PRO A 74 -13.84 7.82 5.93
CA PRO A 74 -14.52 8.83 5.11
C PRO A 74 -14.09 10.29 5.33
N ASN A 75 -13.68 10.65 6.55
CA ASN A 75 -13.27 12.01 6.91
C ASN A 75 -11.81 12.11 7.38
N ASP A 76 -11.06 11.01 7.40
CA ASP A 76 -9.65 10.99 7.81
C ASP A 76 -8.76 10.93 6.57
N TYR A 77 -8.62 12.08 5.92
CA TYR A 77 -7.85 12.24 4.69
C TYR A 77 -6.36 11.93 4.88
N THR A 78 -5.81 12.17 6.07
CA THR A 78 -4.43 11.82 6.41
C THR A 78 -4.22 10.31 6.39
N THR A 79 -5.13 9.55 6.98
CA THR A 79 -5.08 8.08 6.92
C THR A 79 -5.35 7.56 5.51
N GLN A 80 -6.26 8.19 4.75
CA GLN A 80 -6.49 7.83 3.34
C GLN A 80 -5.22 7.99 2.52
N GLU A 81 -4.58 9.16 2.57
CA GLU A 81 -3.35 9.46 1.83
C GLU A 81 -2.23 8.49 2.20
N PHE A 82 -1.98 8.32 3.50
CA PHE A 82 -0.97 7.39 4.00
C PHE A 82 -1.20 5.97 3.49
N TRP A 83 -2.41 5.44 3.67
CA TRP A 83 -2.74 4.08 3.25
C TRP A 83 -2.62 3.92 1.74
N ILE A 84 -3.13 4.86 0.93
CA ILE A 84 -3.01 4.79 -0.54
C ILE A 84 -1.54 4.73 -0.97
N ASN A 85 -0.68 5.57 -0.39
CA ASN A 85 0.74 5.60 -0.72
C ASN A 85 1.43 4.28 -0.36
N GLU A 86 1.15 3.71 0.82
CA GLU A 86 1.66 2.39 1.21
C GLU A 86 1.24 1.28 0.23
N GLN A 87 0.00 1.32 -0.27
CA GLN A 87 -0.46 0.34 -1.25
C GLN A 87 0.15 0.52 -2.63
N ILE A 88 0.43 1.76 -3.06
CA ILE A 88 1.11 2.01 -4.33
C ILE A 88 2.56 1.52 -4.27
N GLU A 89 3.30 1.85 -3.19
CA GLU A 89 4.68 1.39 -3.03
C GLU A 89 4.77 -0.15 -3.00
N ALA A 90 3.88 -0.80 -2.25
CA ALA A 90 3.85 -2.25 -2.20
C ALA A 90 3.42 -2.87 -3.54
N ALA A 91 2.50 -2.24 -4.29
CA ALA A 91 2.14 -2.69 -5.63
C ALA A 91 3.33 -2.61 -6.60
N ASP A 92 4.06 -1.49 -6.59
CA ASP A 92 5.26 -1.31 -7.41
C ASP A 92 6.33 -2.38 -7.08
N TYR A 93 6.53 -2.69 -5.79
CA TYR A 93 7.38 -3.83 -5.39
C TYR A 93 6.88 -5.16 -5.94
N MET A 94 5.58 -5.45 -5.77
CA MET A 94 4.98 -6.69 -6.25
C MET A 94 5.07 -6.85 -7.76
N GLU A 95 5.11 -5.76 -8.53
CA GLU A 95 5.33 -5.78 -9.98
C GLU A 95 6.75 -6.21 -10.36
N THR A 96 7.78 -5.87 -9.56
CA THR A 96 9.17 -6.26 -9.84
C THR A 96 9.44 -7.76 -9.70
N ILE A 97 8.59 -8.47 -8.96
CA ILE A 97 8.73 -9.91 -8.72
C ILE A 97 8.26 -10.71 -9.95
N GLU A 98 9.05 -11.69 -10.39
CA GLU A 98 8.63 -12.62 -11.45
C GLU A 98 7.35 -13.39 -11.08
N ASP A 99 6.50 -13.66 -12.07
CA ASP A 99 5.27 -14.41 -11.82
C ASP A 99 5.56 -15.84 -11.35
N ASN A 100 5.10 -16.17 -10.15
CA ASN A 100 5.32 -17.47 -9.52
C ASN A 100 4.11 -17.87 -8.67
N PRO A 101 3.99 -19.14 -8.24
CA PRO A 101 2.83 -19.60 -7.47
C PRO A 101 2.59 -18.83 -6.16
N ILE A 102 3.64 -18.39 -5.47
CA ILE A 102 3.54 -17.65 -4.21
C ILE A 102 2.99 -16.25 -4.48
N LYS A 103 3.52 -15.53 -5.48
CA LYS A 103 2.98 -14.22 -5.90
C LYS A 103 1.51 -14.30 -6.30
N ARG A 104 1.13 -15.29 -7.12
CA ARG A 104 -0.28 -15.48 -7.55
C ARG A 104 -1.21 -15.80 -6.39
N GLN A 105 -0.74 -16.55 -5.40
CA GLN A 105 -1.48 -16.82 -4.17
C GLN A 105 -1.74 -15.52 -3.41
N ALA A 106 -0.70 -14.72 -3.17
CA ALA A 106 -0.81 -13.45 -2.46
C ALA A 106 -1.81 -12.50 -3.15
N GLN A 107 -1.68 -12.31 -4.46
CA GLN A 107 -2.57 -11.45 -5.25
C GLN A 107 -4.03 -11.89 -5.21
N ARG A 108 -4.29 -13.20 -5.15
CA ARG A 108 -5.64 -13.74 -5.11
C ARG A 108 -6.27 -13.58 -3.73
N ASP A 109 -5.50 -13.80 -2.67
CA ASP A 109 -6.00 -13.76 -1.29
C ASP A 109 -6.17 -12.31 -0.78
N TRP A 110 -5.37 -11.35 -1.29
CA TRP A 110 -5.36 -9.95 -0.87
C TRP A 110 -5.41 -8.94 -2.03
N PRO A 111 -6.45 -8.93 -2.88
CA PRO A 111 -6.44 -8.25 -4.18
C PRO A 111 -6.25 -6.72 -4.17
N LEU A 112 -6.49 -6.05 -3.04
CA LEU A 112 -6.24 -4.60 -2.87
C LEU A 112 -5.36 -4.27 -1.66
N ASP A 113 -4.85 -5.29 -0.96
CA ASP A 113 -3.97 -5.12 0.20
C ASP A 113 -2.55 -5.54 -0.17
N PHE A 114 -1.89 -4.68 -0.94
CA PHE A 114 -0.56 -4.95 -1.51
C PHE A 114 0.52 -5.01 -0.43
N SER A 115 0.35 -4.27 0.66
CA SER A 115 1.19 -4.39 1.86
C SER A 115 1.18 -5.80 2.42
N THR A 116 0.00 -6.41 2.54
CA THR A 116 -0.12 -7.79 3.01
C THR A 116 0.37 -8.78 1.97
N GLN A 117 0.14 -8.53 0.68
CA GLN A 117 0.73 -9.34 -0.39
C GLN A 117 2.26 -9.39 -0.30
N LYS A 118 2.90 -8.22 -0.19
CA LYS A 118 4.36 -8.06 -0.08
C LYS A 118 4.88 -8.81 1.15
N PHE A 119 4.33 -8.50 2.32
CA PHE A 119 4.75 -9.15 3.57
C PHE A 119 4.62 -10.67 3.50
N TRP A 120 3.46 -11.17 3.09
CA TRP A 120 3.22 -12.60 3.02
C TRP A 120 4.13 -13.28 1.99
N TYR A 121 4.35 -12.66 0.83
CA TYR A 121 5.26 -13.17 -0.19
C TYR A 121 6.68 -13.30 0.37
N GLU A 122 7.21 -12.24 0.99
CA GLU A 122 8.55 -12.23 1.59
C GLU A 122 8.69 -13.33 2.66
N GLU A 123 7.69 -13.49 3.53
CA GLU A 123 7.68 -14.55 4.55
C GLU A 123 7.70 -15.96 3.94
N GLN A 124 6.95 -16.20 2.86
CA GLN A 124 6.96 -17.50 2.18
C GLN A 124 8.30 -17.80 1.51
N ILE A 125 8.92 -16.81 0.85
CA ILE A 125 10.24 -16.98 0.23
C ILE A 125 11.29 -17.28 1.28
N GLN A 126 11.33 -16.48 2.35
CA GLN A 126 12.28 -16.72 3.45
C GLN A 126 12.06 -18.08 4.14
N ALA A 127 10.80 -18.51 4.30
CA ALA A 127 10.51 -19.82 4.87
C ALA A 127 10.97 -20.96 3.96
N LYS A 128 10.73 -20.84 2.64
CA LYS A 128 11.18 -21.80 1.63
C LYS A 128 12.71 -21.92 1.63
N ASP A 129 13.43 -20.81 1.65
CA ASP A 129 14.90 -20.77 1.69
C ASP A 129 15.51 -21.41 2.95
N ARG A 130 14.74 -21.49 4.06
CA ARG A 130 15.20 -22.16 5.29
C ARG A 130 14.97 -23.67 5.30
N ILE A 131 14.07 -24.19 4.47
CA ILE A 131 13.64 -25.60 4.51
C ILE A 131 14.05 -26.41 3.28
N GLU A 132 14.43 -25.75 2.19
CA GLU A 132 14.97 -26.36 0.96
C GLU A 132 16.51 -26.26 0.92
#